data_AF-A0A7I8C4E5-F1
#
_entry.id   AF-A0A7I8C4E5-F1
#
_cell.length_a   1.000
_cell.length_b   1.000
_cell.length_c   1.000
_cell.angle_alpha   90.00
_cell.angle_beta   90.00
_cell.angle_gamma   90.00
#
_symmetry.space_group_name_H-M   'P 1'
#
loop_
_entity.id
_entity.type
_entity.pdbx_description
1 polymer ?
#
loop_
_entity_poly.entity_id
_entity_poly.type
_entity_poly.pdbx_seq_one_letter_code
_entity_poly.pdbx_strand_id
1 'polypeptide(L)'
;MHVLSVINDAAWMQGADVMSAVPVDTVSDSAKDVLEEGLQRLARQGINAFGHFAIGDPLDRIPFFAHDLKIDLIVVGHRRTRGLARWWGGKADGQLLDKVACSVLVAMGPEAG
;
A
#
# COMPACT_ATOMS: atom_id res chain seq x y z
N MET A 1 0.22 -0.29 -16.48
CA MET A 1 -0.18 -0.65 -15.11
C MET A 1 0.70 0.13 -14.13
N HIS A 2 0.17 0.51 -12.95
CA HIS A 2 0.95 1.17 -11.91
C HIS A 2 0.99 0.29 -10.65
N VAL A 3 2.15 0.22 -10.01
CA VAL A 3 2.34 -0.51 -8.75
C VAL A 3 2.84 0.49 -7.71
N LEU A 4 2.15 0.61 -6.58
CA LEU A 4 2.47 1.56 -5.52
C LEU A 4 2.82 0.81 -4.24
N SER A 5 3.96 1.16 -3.66
CA SER A 5 4.36 0.75 -2.30
C SER A 5 4.36 1.98 -1.39
N VAL A 6 3.65 1.90 -0.26
CA VAL A 6 3.56 2.99 0.72
C VAL A 6 4.02 2.52 2.08
N ILE A 7 4.98 3.22 2.67
CA ILE A 7 5.38 3.03 4.07
C ILE A 7 4.65 4.05 4.94
N ASN A 8 3.94 3.57 5.97
CA ASN A 8 3.20 4.44 6.89
C ASN A 8 4.11 5.07 7.95
N ASP A 9 4.09 6.40 8.06
CA ASP A 9 4.79 7.17 9.11
C ASP A 9 4.26 6.90 10.52
N ALA A 10 2.99 6.50 10.68
CA ALA A 10 2.36 6.39 12.01
C ALA A 10 2.97 5.32 12.92
N ALA A 11 3.71 4.34 12.37
CA ALA A 11 4.44 3.37 13.18
C ALA A 11 5.61 4.02 13.98
N TRP A 12 5.93 5.28 13.71
CA TRP A 12 7.11 5.97 14.24
C TRP A 12 6.75 6.97 15.36
N MET A 13 5.51 7.45 15.41
CA MET A 13 5.07 8.43 16.43
C MET A 13 4.45 7.80 17.69
N GLN A 14 4.15 6.49 17.68
CA GLN A 14 3.53 5.76 18.79
C GLN A 14 4.53 4.78 19.43
N GLY A 15 5.63 5.30 19.97
CA GLY A 15 6.31 4.75 21.15
C GLY A 15 6.65 3.25 21.16
N ALA A 16 7.33 2.71 20.14
CA ALA A 16 8.02 1.42 20.25
C ALA A 16 9.53 1.66 20.33
N ASP A 17 10.04 1.62 21.56
CA ASP A 17 11.43 1.40 21.99
C ASP A 17 12.57 2.04 21.18
N VAL A 18 13.31 2.93 21.84
CA VAL A 18 14.54 3.60 21.33
C VAL A 18 15.71 2.60 21.12
N MET A 19 15.44 1.29 21.02
CA MET A 19 16.43 0.21 20.96
C MET A 19 16.30 -0.72 19.74
N SER A 20 15.67 -0.28 18.66
CA SER A 20 15.90 -0.90 17.35
C SER A 20 16.00 0.18 16.29
N ALA A 21 17.17 0.83 16.24
CA ALA A 21 17.54 1.70 15.13
C ALA A 21 17.84 0.83 13.91
N VAL A 22 16.81 0.24 13.31
CA VAL A 22 16.88 -0.14 11.91
C VAL A 22 16.91 1.19 11.15
N PRO A 23 17.99 1.52 10.42
CA PRO A 23 18.06 2.77 9.69
C PRO A 23 16.83 2.92 8.79
N VAL A 24 16.28 4.13 8.72
CA VAL A 24 15.20 4.53 7.81
C VAL A 24 15.44 3.99 6.39
N ASP A 25 16.70 4.05 5.99
CA ASP A 25 17.20 3.56 4.72
C ASP A 25 16.86 2.07 4.53
N THR A 26 17.12 1.22 5.53
CA THR A 26 16.90 -0.23 5.46
C THR A 26 15.42 -0.63 5.36
N VAL A 27 14.51 0.08 6.03
CA VAL A 27 13.05 -0.18 5.92
C VAL A 27 12.52 0.32 4.56
N SER A 28 13.01 1.47 4.11
CA SER A 28 12.78 1.98 2.76
C SER A 28 13.25 0.98 1.71
N ASP A 29 14.45 0.43 1.87
CA ASP A 29 15.08 -0.50 0.94
C ASP A 29 14.29 -1.80 0.86
N SER A 30 13.87 -2.36 2.01
CA SER A 30 13.02 -3.56 2.04
C SER A 30 11.70 -3.38 1.28
N ALA A 31 11.07 -2.21 1.38
CA ALA A 31 9.81 -1.94 0.68
C ALA A 31 10.00 -1.63 -0.81
N LYS A 32 11.17 -1.09 -1.20
CA LYS A 32 11.58 -0.95 -2.60
C LYS A 32 11.89 -2.30 -3.22
N ASP A 33 12.54 -3.20 -2.48
CA ASP A 33 12.82 -4.56 -2.95
C ASP A 33 11.51 -5.32 -3.24
N VAL A 34 10.51 -5.22 -2.36
CA VAL A 34 9.18 -5.81 -2.59
C VAL A 34 8.48 -5.19 -3.82
N LEU A 35 8.60 -3.88 -4.02
CA LEU A 35 8.07 -3.21 -5.21
C LEU A 35 8.75 -3.73 -6.47
N GLU A 36 10.08 -3.85 -6.46
CA GLU A 36 10.86 -4.36 -7.58
C GLU A 36 10.53 -5.83 -7.88
N GLU A 37 10.42 -6.70 -6.87
CA GLU A 37 9.97 -8.08 -7.04
C GLU A 37 8.60 -8.13 -7.73
N GLY A 38 7.66 -7.29 -7.31
CA GLY A 38 6.33 -7.18 -7.92
C GLY A 38 6.40 -6.78 -9.39
N LEU A 39 7.21 -5.77 -9.73
CA LEU A 39 7.43 -5.35 -11.12
C LEU A 39 8.06 -6.45 -11.97
N GLN A 40 9.08 -7.14 -11.46
CA GLN A 40 9.73 -8.26 -12.15
C GLN A 40 8.76 -9.42 -12.40
N ARG A 41 7.85 -9.69 -11.46
CA ARG A 41 6.79 -10.70 -11.63
C ARG A 41 5.82 -10.33 -12.74
N LEU A 42 5.40 -9.06 -12.81
CA LEU A 42 4.54 -8.56 -13.88
C LEU A 42 5.25 -8.59 -15.24
N ALA A 43 6.52 -8.17 -15.28
CA ALA A 43 7.33 -8.19 -16.49
C ALA A 43 7.50 -9.60 -17.05
N ARG A 44 7.72 -10.62 -16.20
CA ARG A 44 7.77 -12.03 -16.61
C ARG A 44 6.46 -12.54 -17.23
N GLN A 45 5.34 -11.89 -16.94
CA GLN A 45 4.03 -12.18 -17.54
C GLN A 45 3.73 -11.32 -18.78
N GLY A 46 4.70 -10.54 -19.26
CA GLY A 46 4.54 -9.63 -20.40
C GLY A 46 3.76 -8.35 -20.07
N ILE A 47 3.55 -8.04 -18.80
CA ILE A 47 2.82 -6.84 -18.36
C ILE A 47 3.81 -5.70 -18.12
N ASN A 48 3.67 -4.61 -18.87
CA ASN A 48 4.43 -3.39 -18.64
C ASN A 48 3.84 -2.59 -17.47
N ALA A 49 4.63 -2.39 -16.41
CA ALA A 49 4.21 -1.73 -15.18
C ALA A 49 5.23 -0.68 -14.72
N PHE A 50 4.73 0.40 -14.12
CA PHE A 50 5.55 1.47 -13.55
C PHE A 50 5.44 1.44 -12.02
N GLY A 51 6.60 1.37 -11.35
CA GLY A 51 6.68 1.39 -9.89
C GLY A 51 6.65 2.80 -9.32
N HIS A 52 5.95 2.94 -8.20
CA HIS A 52 5.87 4.16 -7.40
C HIS A 52 6.14 3.80 -5.95
N PHE A 53 6.92 4.65 -5.28
CA PHE A 53 7.25 4.49 -3.86
C PHE A 53 6.89 5.78 -3.13
N ALA A 54 6.23 5.65 -1.98
CA ALA A 54 5.82 6.79 -1.16
C ALA A 54 5.98 6.51 0.34
N ILE A 55 6.22 7.58 1.09
CA ILE A 55 6.23 7.59 2.55
C ILE A 55 5.08 8.48 3.04
N GLY A 56 4.32 8.01 4.03
CA GLY A 56 3.19 8.71 4.63
C GLY A 56 1.95 7.82 4.80
N ASP A 57 0.84 8.41 5.22
CA ASP A 57 -0.41 7.65 5.42
C ASP A 57 -0.92 7.08 4.08
N PRO A 58 -1.09 5.75 3.94
CA PRO A 58 -1.70 5.16 2.76
C PRO A 58 -3.09 5.71 2.42
N LEU A 59 -3.88 6.12 3.43
CA LEU A 59 -5.19 6.75 3.23
C LEU A 59 -5.10 8.15 2.61
N ASP A 60 -3.91 8.74 2.53
CA ASP A 60 -3.68 10.00 1.81
C ASP A 60 -2.89 9.78 0.52
N ARG A 61 -1.89 8.88 0.55
CA ARG A 61 -1.04 8.60 -0.61
C ARG A 61 -1.79 7.86 -1.72
N ILE A 62 -2.60 6.85 -1.40
CA ILE A 62 -3.31 6.09 -2.44
C ILE A 62 -4.27 7.00 -3.23
N PRO A 63 -5.13 7.82 -2.59
CA PRO A 63 -5.97 8.78 -3.32
C PRO A 63 -5.18 9.78 -4.16
N PHE A 64 -4.06 10.30 -3.64
CA PHE A 64 -3.19 11.22 -4.37
C PHE A 64 -2.69 10.60 -5.68
N PHE A 65 -2.11 9.40 -5.62
CA PHE A 65 -1.61 8.71 -6.82
C PHE A 65 -2.75 8.29 -7.75
N ALA A 66 -3.91 7.88 -7.22
CA ALA A 66 -5.06 7.53 -8.03
C ALA A 66 -5.55 8.72 -8.87
N HIS A 67 -5.59 9.92 -8.27
CA HIS A 67 -5.93 11.15 -8.98
C HIS A 67 -4.85 11.58 -9.98
N ASP A 68 -3.60 11.66 -9.53
CA ASP A 68 -2.49 12.17 -10.34
C ASP A 68 -2.22 11.30 -11.58
N LEU A 69 -2.25 9.98 -11.41
CA LEU A 69 -2.06 9.01 -12.48
C LEU A 69 -3.35 8.67 -13.25
N LYS A 70 -4.48 9.29 -12.90
CA LYS A 70 -5.79 9.07 -13.53
C LYS A 70 -6.20 7.59 -13.56
N ILE A 71 -6.07 6.92 -12.42
CA ILE A 71 -6.39 5.49 -12.25
C ILE A 71 -7.91 5.29 -12.26
N ASP A 72 -8.37 4.30 -13.03
CA ASP A 72 -9.77 3.87 -13.11
C ASP A 72 -10.11 2.65 -12.23
N LEU A 73 -9.08 1.88 -11.84
CA LEU A 73 -9.18 0.72 -10.95
C LEU A 73 -7.98 0.62 -10.00
N ILE A 74 -8.27 0.59 -8.70
CA ILE A 74 -7.31 0.25 -7.64
C ILE A 74 -7.48 -1.22 -7.27
N VAL A 75 -6.38 -1.98 -7.30
CA VAL A 75 -6.34 -3.36 -6.80
C VAL A 75 -5.51 -3.41 -5.52
N VAL A 76 -6.10 -3.93 -4.45
CA VAL A 76 -5.50 -4.00 -3.13
C VAL A 76 -5.67 -5.40 -2.56
N GLY A 77 -4.58 -6.01 -2.13
CA GLY A 77 -4.59 -7.31 -1.48
C GLY A 77 -4.99 -7.16 -0.01
N HIS A 78 -5.98 -7.91 0.44
CA HIS A 78 -6.37 -8.00 1.83
C HIS A 78 -5.92 -9.33 2.44
N ARG A 79 -4.93 -9.24 3.32
CA ARG A 79 -4.62 -10.32 4.25
C ARG A 79 -5.43 -10.09 5.51
N ARG A 80 -6.06 -11.13 6.10
CA ARG A 80 -6.84 -11.04 7.36
C ARG A 80 -6.01 -10.68 8.60
N THR A 81 -4.83 -10.10 8.43
CA THR A 81 -4.17 -9.36 9.49
C THR A 81 -4.95 -8.07 9.72
N ARG A 82 -5.17 -7.67 10.98
CA ARG A 82 -6.10 -6.60 11.41
C ARG A 82 -5.89 -5.20 10.76
N GLY A 83 -4.90 -5.04 9.89
CA GLY A 83 -4.43 -3.75 9.36
C GLY A 83 -5.27 -3.17 8.22
N LEU A 84 -5.74 -3.98 7.26
CA LEU A 84 -6.39 -3.47 6.04
C LEU A 84 -7.92 -3.48 6.10
N ALA A 85 -8.52 -4.37 6.91
CA ALA A 85 -9.98 -4.43 7.08
C ALA A 85 -10.58 -3.08 7.55
N ARG A 86 -9.81 -2.29 8.31
CA ARG A 86 -10.26 -0.99 8.83
C ARG A 86 -10.41 0.09 7.76
N TRP A 87 -9.79 -0.07 6.58
CA TRP A 87 -9.82 0.96 5.53
C TRP A 87 -11.11 0.97 4.69
N TRP A 88 -11.98 -0.05 4.81
CA TRP A 88 -13.12 -0.24 3.89
C TRP A 88 -14.51 -0.29 4.52
N GLY A 89 -14.68 -0.39 5.85
CA GLY A 89 -16.04 -0.63 6.40
C GLY A 89 -16.31 -0.21 7.85
N GLY A 90 -15.77 0.91 8.34
CA GLY A 90 -15.96 1.36 9.73
C GLY A 90 -16.18 2.87 9.89
N LYS A 91 -16.92 3.27 10.95
CA LYS A 91 -17.22 4.66 11.34
C LYS A 91 -16.02 5.45 11.90
N ALA A 92 -14.85 5.33 11.27
CA ALA A 92 -13.72 6.20 11.56
C ALA A 92 -13.52 7.15 10.38
N ASP A 93 -13.38 8.44 10.67
CA ASP A 93 -13.20 9.51 9.68
C ASP A 93 -12.00 9.18 8.76
N GLY A 94 -12.28 8.79 7.51
CA GLY A 94 -11.26 8.55 6.48
C GLY A 94 -11.12 7.10 6.03
N GLN A 95 -12.13 6.56 5.33
CA GLN A 95 -11.99 5.29 4.61
C GLN A 95 -11.42 5.54 3.22
N LEU A 96 -10.73 4.55 2.65
CA LEU A 96 -10.17 4.66 1.30
C LEU A 96 -11.29 4.87 0.26
N LEU A 97 -12.42 4.18 0.44
CA LEU A 97 -13.57 4.25 -0.46
C LEU A 97 -14.21 5.65 -0.51
N ASP A 98 -14.10 6.42 0.57
CA ASP A 98 -14.63 7.79 0.65
C ASP A 98 -13.68 8.81 -0.02
N LYS A 99 -12.42 8.42 -0.29
CA LYS A 99 -11.37 9.31 -0.78
C LYS A 99 -11.01 9.09 -2.26
N VAL A 100 -11.53 8.04 -2.91
CA VAL A 100 -11.22 7.70 -4.31
C VAL A 100 -12.48 7.74 -5.16
N ALA A 101 -12.36 8.26 -6.39
CA ALA A 101 -13.47 8.33 -7.35
C ALA A 101 -13.53 7.12 -8.30
N CYS A 102 -12.56 6.20 -8.20
CA CYS A 102 -12.41 5.07 -9.10
C CYS A 102 -12.83 3.74 -8.46
N SER A 103 -12.92 2.69 -9.26
CA SER A 103 -13.29 1.36 -8.78
C SER A 103 -12.20 0.80 -7.87
N VAL A 104 -12.59 0.08 -6.81
CA VAL A 104 -11.65 -0.58 -5.89
C VAL A 104 -11.95 -2.08 -5.85
N LEU A 105 -10.98 -2.90 -6.25
CA LEU A 105 -11.00 -4.36 -6.14
C LEU A 105 -10.18 -4.79 -4.94
N VAL A 106 -10.84 -5.51 -4.04
CA VAL A 106 -10.22 -6.15 -2.88
C VAL A 106 -9.95 -7.62 -3.18
N ALA A 107 -8.68 -7.99 -3.30
CA ALA A 107 -8.28 -9.38 -3.46
C ALA A 107 -8.04 -10.02 -2.09
N MET A 108 -8.93 -10.94 -1.69
CA MET A 108 -8.79 -11.67 -0.43
C MET A 108 -7.79 -12.82 -0.58
N GLY A 109 -6.83 -12.91 0.33
CA GLY A 109 -5.96 -14.09 0.41
C GLY A 109 -6.72 -15.35 0.85
N PRO A 110 -6.19 -16.55 0.58
CA PRO A 110 -6.80 -17.79 1.04
C PRO A 110 -6.92 -17.80 2.57
N GLU A 111 -7.98 -18.43 3.09
CA GLU A 111 -8.11 -18.73 4.51
C GLU A 111 -6.89 -19.59 4.91
N ALA A 112 -6.02 -19.07 5.76
CA ALA A 112 -5.02 -19.92 6.41
C ALA A 112 -5.78 -20.76 7.44
N GLY A 113 -6.02 -22.03 7.10
CA GLY A 113 -6.54 -23.04 8.03
C GLY A 113 -5.52 -23.44 9.07
#